data_AF-A0A381ZM04-F1
#
_entry.id   AF-A0A381ZM04-F1
#
_cell.length_a   1.000
_cell.length_b   1.000
_cell.length_c   1.000
_cell.angle_alpha   90.00
_cell.angle_beta   90.00
_cell.angle_gamma   90.00
#
_symmetry.space_group_name_H-M   'P 1'
#
loop_
_entity.id
_entity.type
_entity.pdbx_description
1 polymer ?
#
loop_
_entity_poly.entity_id
_entity_poly.type
_entity_poly.pdbx_seq_one_letter_code
_entity_poly.pdbx_strand_id
1 'polypeptide(L)'
;MTTDMENNDSTSSTGEIFLVDSDEPIMNIAFDALEMIRKNKKIIVKGKGEMCSKAVAVSNILTERMLKETAKFGKIDVDSEMLDDGQLISTIKLAIVMTD
;
A
#
# COMPACT_ATOMS: atom_id res chain seq x y z
N MET A 1 32.36 2.87 -23.31
CA MET A 1 31.16 2.37 -24.01
C MET A 1 30.60 1.27 -23.13
N THR A 2 29.41 1.35 -22.54
CA THR A 2 28.22 2.17 -22.82
C THR A 2 27.64 2.72 -21.50
N THR A 3 27.14 3.94 -21.58
CA THR A 3 26.22 4.58 -20.63
C THR A 3 24.80 4.28 -21.07
N ASP A 4 23.94 3.83 -20.15
CA ASP A 4 22.47 3.89 -20.22
C ASP A 4 22.04 4.17 -18.76
N MET A 5 21.78 5.41 -18.31
CA MET A 5 20.72 6.37 -18.61
C MET A 5 19.29 5.88 -18.32
N GLU A 6 18.82 6.37 -17.15
CA GLU A 6 17.46 6.71 -16.73
C GLU A 6 16.35 5.65 -16.61
N ASN A 7 15.80 5.56 -15.39
CA ASN A 7 14.43 6.04 -15.23
C ASN A 7 14.28 6.77 -13.90
N ASN A 8 14.15 8.10 -14.02
CA ASN A 8 13.73 9.01 -12.99
C ASN A 8 12.19 9.00 -13.00
N ASP A 9 11.55 8.29 -12.06
CA ASP A 9 10.13 8.56 -11.76
C ASP A 9 10.05 9.48 -10.56
N SER A 10 10.16 10.77 -10.90
CA SER A 10 9.79 11.91 -10.09
C SER A 10 8.29 11.85 -9.75
N THR A 11 7.96 11.65 -8.49
CA THR A 11 6.91 12.40 -7.76
C THR A 11 6.91 11.98 -6.29
N SER A 12 7.74 12.63 -5.48
CA SER A 12 7.72 12.53 -4.02
C SER A 12 6.46 13.20 -3.46
N SER A 13 5.32 12.56 -3.64
CA SER A 13 4.23 12.64 -2.67
C SER A 13 4.29 11.36 -1.87
N THR A 14 5.25 11.30 -0.95
CA THR A 14 5.55 10.15 -0.09
C THR A 14 4.37 9.92 0.83
N GLY A 15 3.35 9.19 0.37
CA GLY A 15 2.24 8.77 1.21
C GLY A 15 2.80 7.93 2.36
N GLU A 16 2.32 8.14 3.58
CA GLU A 16 2.75 7.33 4.72
C GLU A 16 2.46 5.84 4.45
N ILE A 17 3.45 4.98 4.70
CA ILE A 17 3.34 3.55 4.46
C ILE A 17 2.64 2.92 5.67
N PHE A 18 1.51 2.27 5.41
CA PHE A 18 0.82 1.41 6.35
C PHE A 18 1.24 -0.03 6.07
N LEU A 19 2.07 -0.62 6.93
CA LEU A 19 2.48 -2.02 6.77
C LEU A 19 1.44 -2.95 7.40
N VAL A 20 0.99 -3.94 6.63
CA VAL A 20 0.13 -5.01 7.13
C VAL A 20 1.02 -6.20 7.52
N ASP A 21 1.32 -6.29 8.82
CA ASP A 21 2.22 -7.29 9.41
C ASP A 21 1.63 -8.05 10.62
N SER A 22 0.35 -7.82 10.92
CA SER A 22 -0.36 -8.42 12.06
C SER A 22 -1.42 -9.43 11.62
N ASP A 23 -1.59 -10.50 12.41
CA ASP A 23 -2.67 -11.49 12.28
C ASP A 23 -4.01 -11.01 12.87
N GLU A 24 -4.10 -9.74 13.27
CA GLU A 24 -5.33 -9.15 13.80
C GLU A 24 -6.53 -9.27 12.85
N PRO A 25 -7.76 -9.26 13.40
CA PRO A 25 -8.97 -9.18 12.60
C PRO A 25 -8.88 -8.03 11.59
N ILE A 26 -9.24 -8.31 10.34
CA ILE A 26 -9.03 -7.36 9.24
C ILE A 26 -9.70 -6.00 9.47
N MET A 27 -10.80 -5.98 10.21
CA MET A 27 -11.50 -4.74 10.55
C MET A 27 -10.70 -3.84 11.47
N ASN A 28 -9.90 -4.38 12.40
CA ASN A 28 -9.04 -3.59 13.27
C ASN A 28 -7.97 -2.87 12.45
N ILE A 29 -7.29 -3.62 11.60
CA ILE A 29 -6.27 -3.12 10.67
C ILE A 29 -6.86 -2.04 9.74
N ALA A 30 -8.11 -2.24 9.28
CA ALA A 30 -8.80 -1.23 8.47
C ALA A 30 -9.12 0.05 9.24
N PHE A 31 -9.45 -0.03 10.54
CA PHE A 31 -9.63 1.15 11.39
C PHE A 31 -8.33 1.91 11.59
N ASP A 32 -7.21 1.23 11.84
CA ASP A 32 -5.90 1.88 11.98
C ASP A 32 -5.49 2.60 10.69
N ALA A 33 -5.68 1.95 9.55
CA ALA A 33 -5.43 2.55 8.24
C ALA A 33 -6.38 3.74 7.95
N LEU A 34 -7.64 3.68 8.42
CA LEU A 34 -8.61 4.76 8.32
C LEU A 34 -8.17 6.01 9.10
N GLU A 35 -7.65 5.84 10.31
CA GLU A 35 -7.12 6.95 11.10
C GLU A 35 -5.94 7.63 10.38
N MET A 36 -5.05 6.82 9.81
CA MET A 36 -3.88 7.30 9.11
C MET A 36 -4.23 8.09 7.84
N ILE A 37 -5.15 7.59 6.99
CA ILE A 37 -5.55 8.31 5.77
C ILE A 37 -6.34 9.59 6.07
N ARG A 38 -7.12 9.64 7.15
CA ARG A 38 -7.81 10.88 7.56
C ARG A 38 -6.84 12.00 7.90
N LYS A 39 -5.71 11.65 8.53
CA LYS A 39 -4.64 12.60 8.87
C LYS A 39 -3.83 13.03 7.64
N ASN A 40 -3.49 12.09 6.77
CA ASN A 40 -2.47 12.31 5.73
C ASN A 40 -3.05 12.54 4.34
N LYS A 41 -4.36 12.32 4.14
CA LYS A 41 -5.08 12.37 2.85
C LYS A 41 -4.61 11.36 1.80
N LYS A 42 -3.46 10.73 1.99
CA LYS A 42 -2.90 9.67 1.14
C LYS A 42 -2.11 8.69 2.00
N ILE A 43 -2.29 7.39 1.74
CA ILE A 43 -1.52 6.32 2.36
C ILE A 43 -1.09 5.28 1.32
N ILE A 44 -0.07 4.49 1.65
CA ILE A 44 0.35 3.32 0.89
C ILE A 44 0.16 2.09 1.76
N VAL A 45 -0.84 1.26 1.46
CA VAL A 45 -1.05 -0.01 2.16
C VAL A 45 -0.11 -1.05 1.57
N LYS A 46 0.83 -1.55 2.37
CA LYS A 46 1.86 -2.51 1.96
C LYS A 46 1.61 -3.88 2.58
N GLY A 47 1.62 -4.92 1.76
CA GLY A 47 1.63 -6.32 2.19
C GLY A 47 2.85 -7.06 1.67
N LYS A 48 3.30 -8.09 2.39
CA LYS A 48 4.36 -9.02 1.97
C LYS A 48 3.91 -10.47 2.15
N GLY A 49 4.27 -11.35 1.22
CA GLY A 49 3.93 -12.78 1.28
C GLY A 49 2.43 -13.00 1.44
N GLU A 50 2.04 -13.77 2.46
CA GLU A 50 0.64 -14.09 2.75
C GLU A 50 -0.20 -12.83 3.07
N MET A 51 0.43 -11.78 3.61
CA MET A 51 -0.23 -10.51 3.95
C MET A 51 -0.62 -9.68 2.73
N CYS A 52 -0.16 -10.03 1.52
CA CYS A 52 -0.59 -9.36 0.29
C CYS A 52 -2.11 -9.39 0.13
N SER A 53 -2.74 -10.54 0.40
CA SER A 53 -4.20 -10.69 0.33
C SER A 53 -4.92 -9.78 1.34
N LYS A 54 -4.36 -9.66 2.55
CA LYS A 54 -4.89 -8.83 3.63
C LYS A 54 -4.76 -7.34 3.32
N ALA A 55 -3.63 -6.90 2.75
CA ALA A 55 -3.43 -5.53 2.27
C ALA A 55 -4.46 -5.13 1.20
N VAL A 56 -4.76 -6.02 0.25
CA VAL A 56 -5.83 -5.80 -0.75
C VAL A 56 -7.18 -5.67 -0.07
N ALA A 57 -7.50 -6.57 0.85
CA ALA A 57 -8.80 -6.57 1.52
C ALA A 57 -9.00 -5.35 2.44
N VAL A 58 -7.96 -4.90 3.17
CA VAL A 58 -7.98 -3.62 3.91
C VAL A 58 -8.24 -2.45 2.96
N SER A 59 -7.53 -2.42 1.83
CA SER A 59 -7.69 -1.35 0.84
C SER A 59 -9.09 -1.31 0.23
N ASN A 60 -9.69 -2.48 -0.02
CA ASN A 60 -11.07 -2.60 -0.49
C ASN A 60 -12.07 -2.16 0.59
N ILE A 61 -11.87 -2.52 1.86
CA ILE A 61 -12.73 -2.05 2.95
C ILE A 61 -12.69 -0.53 3.04
N LEU A 62 -11.50 0.07 2.92
CA LEU A 62 -11.37 1.53 2.93
C LEU A 62 -12.12 2.18 1.76
N THR A 63 -11.84 1.77 0.53
CA THR A 63 -12.33 2.43 -0.69
C THR A 63 -13.80 2.13 -1.01
N GLU A 64 -14.26 0.91 -0.73
CA GLU A 64 -15.62 0.47 -1.10
C GLU A 64 -16.62 0.57 0.06
N ARG A 65 -16.14 0.69 1.31
CA ARG A 65 -17.01 0.74 2.51
C ARG A 65 -16.81 1.99 3.35
N MET A 66 -15.65 2.19 3.97
CA MET A 66 -15.45 3.21 5.01
C MET A 66 -15.32 4.64 4.46
N LEU A 67 -14.69 4.80 3.30
CA LEU A 67 -14.39 6.07 2.63
C LEU A 67 -15.00 6.09 1.23
N LYS A 68 -16.06 5.33 1.03
CA LYS A 68 -16.76 5.22 -0.25
C LYS A 68 -17.03 6.61 -0.83
N GLU A 69 -16.74 6.80 -2.11
CA GLU A 69 -16.90 8.06 -2.86
C GLU A 69 -16.01 9.23 -2.39
N THR A 70 -15.24 9.07 -1.31
CA THR A 70 -14.33 10.09 -0.75
C THR A 70 -12.86 9.70 -0.83
N ALA A 71 -12.58 8.47 -1.24
CA ALA A 71 -11.23 7.96 -1.49
C ALA A 71 -11.25 7.00 -2.68
N LYS A 72 -10.12 6.92 -3.38
CA LYS A 72 -9.92 6.04 -4.54
C LYS A 72 -8.56 5.37 -4.50
N PHE A 73 -8.45 4.27 -5.24
CA PHE A 73 -7.16 3.68 -5.56
C PHE A 73 -6.34 4.62 -6.45
N GLY A 74 -5.06 4.74 -6.12
CA GLY A 74 -4.02 5.33 -6.96
C GLY A 74 -3.21 4.23 -7.65
N LYS A 75 -1.89 4.39 -7.65
CA LYS A 75 -0.96 3.37 -8.17
C LYS A 75 -1.04 2.09 -7.34
N ILE A 76 -1.09 0.96 -8.01
CA ILE A 76 -0.90 -0.38 -7.45
C ILE A 76 0.42 -0.90 -8.00
N ASP A 77 1.29 -1.33 -7.12
CA ASP A 77 2.63 -1.82 -7.45
C ASP A 77 2.79 -3.23 -6.85
N VAL A 78 3.19 -4.18 -7.70
CA VAL A 78 3.36 -5.60 -7.34
C VAL A 78 4.77 -5.98 -7.74
N ASP A 79 5.54 -6.45 -6.77
CA ASP A 79 6.97 -6.73 -6.94
C ASP A 79 7.37 -7.89 -6.00
N SER A 80 8.67 -8.10 -5.79
CA SER A 80 9.22 -9.02 -4.80
C SER A 80 10.43 -8.41 -4.09
N GLU A 81 10.67 -8.83 -2.85
CA GLU A 81 11.85 -8.49 -2.08
C GLU A 81 12.68 -9.75 -1.83
N MET A 82 14.01 -9.65 -1.86
CA MET A 82 14.90 -10.77 -1.55
C MET A 82 15.16 -10.78 -0.04
N LEU A 83 14.87 -11.91 0.61
CA LEU A 83 15.19 -12.17 2.00
C LEU A 83 16.68 -12.56 2.15
N ASP A 84 17.18 -12.52 3.38
CA ASP A 84 18.59 -12.79 3.69
C ASP A 84 19.02 -14.23 3.35
N ASP A 85 18.08 -15.16 3.30
CA ASP A 85 18.29 -16.55 2.90
C ASP A 85 18.22 -16.78 1.38
N GLY A 86 18.05 -15.70 0.61
CA GLY A 86 17.94 -15.71 -0.84
C GLY A 86 16.54 -16.04 -1.38
N GLN A 87 15.54 -16.24 -0.51
CA GLN A 87 14.15 -16.40 -0.95
C GLN A 87 13.56 -15.08 -1.46
N LEU A 88 12.81 -15.13 -2.55
CA LEU A 88 12.03 -13.99 -3.05
C LEU A 88 10.63 -14.03 -2.44
N ILE A 89 10.27 -12.98 -1.70
CA ILE A 89 8.93 -12.80 -1.14
C ILE A 89 8.16 -11.74 -1.94
N SER A 90 6.97 -12.09 -2.42
CA SER A 90 6.12 -11.13 -3.15
C SER A 90 5.70 -9.98 -2.25
N THR A 91 5.58 -8.80 -2.83
CA THR A 91 5.09 -7.60 -2.15
C THR A 91 4.03 -6.90 -2.99
N ILE A 92 3.11 -6.23 -2.31
CA ILE A 92 2.14 -5.35 -2.95
C ILE A 92 2.11 -4.02 -2.21
N LYS A 93 2.00 -2.92 -2.95
CA LYS A 93 1.77 -1.56 -2.44
C LYS A 93 0.56 -0.99 -3.13
N LEU A 94 -0.46 -0.63 -2.37
CA LEU A 94 -1.68 0.00 -2.88
C LEU A 94 -1.73 1.44 -2.36
N ALA A 95 -1.62 2.41 -3.27
CA ALA A 95 -1.87 3.80 -2.91
C ALA A 95 -3.38 4.04 -2.78
N ILE A 96 -3.80 4.67 -1.69
CA ILE A 96 -5.17 5.15 -1.49
C ILE A 96 -5.10 6.65 -1.27
N VAL A 97 -5.91 7.40 -2.02
CA VAL A 97 -5.90 8.86 -2.04
C VAL A 97 -7.31 9.37 -1.80
N MET A 98 -7.47 10.30 -0.86
CA MET A 98 -8.72 11.04 -0.67
C MET A 98 -9.03 11.85 -1.94
N THR A 99 -10.30 11.87 -2.34
CA THR A 99 -10.78 12.75 -3.41
C THR A 99 -11.18 14.09 -2.80
N ASP A 100 -10.74 15.18 -3.43
CA ASP A 100 -11.17 16.54 -3.08
C ASP A 100 -12.61 16.82 -3.53
#